data_AF-A0A1G9R3C2-F1
#
_entry.id   AF-A0A1G9R3C2-F1
#
_cell.length_a   1.000
_cell.length_b   1.000
_cell.length_c   1.000
_cell.angle_alpha   90.00
_cell.angle_beta   90.00
_cell.angle_gamma   90.00
#
_symmetry.space_group_name_H-M   'P 1'
#
loop_
_entity.id
_entity.type
_entity.pdbx_description
1 polymer ?
#
loop_
_entity_poly.entity_id
_entity_poly.type
_entity_poly.pdbx_seq_one_letter_code
_entity_poly.pdbx_strand_id
1 'polypeptide(L)' 'MTPYELGLFIEHHNEKIKFEVEEKITLVYLGAAWQRAKTMPSLDSILNKKPQRKQMTNEEMLEKVKHLNAAFGGATY' A
#
# COMPACT_ATOMS: atom_id res chain seq x y z
N MET A 1 23.44 33.57 10.45
CA MET A 1 23.87 32.85 9.25
C MET A 1 25.10 33.53 8.69
N THR A 2 26.24 32.87 8.74
CA THR A 2 27.50 33.37 8.16
C THR A 2 27.55 33.10 6.65
N PRO A 3 28.36 33.83 5.87
CA PRO A 3 28.53 33.55 4.43
C PRO A 3 28.99 32.11 4.14
N TYR A 4 29.78 31.52 5.05
CA TYR A 4 30.20 30.12 4.99
C TYR A 4 29.03 29.16 5.19
N GLU A 5 28.19 29.39 6.21
CA GLU A 5 26.98 28.60 6.44
C GLU A 5 26.02 28.68 5.26
N LEU A 6 25.85 29.87 4.65
CA LEU A 6 25.03 30.03 3.46
C LEU A 6 25.55 29.21 2.28
N GLY A 7 26.86 29.22 2.04
CA GLY A 7 27.49 28.40 1.00
C GLY A 7 27.19 26.92 1.19
N LEU A 8 27.34 26.41 2.42
CA LEU A 8 27.04 25.02 2.76
C LEU A 8 25.57 24.66 2.52
N PHE A 9 24.64 25.54 2.87
CA PHE A 9 23.21 25.31 2.61
C PHE A 9 22.88 25.30 1.11
N ILE A 10 23.53 26.16 0.32
CA ILE A 10 23.35 26.19 -1.13
C ILE A 10 23.87 24.89 -1.76
N GLU A 11 25.04 24.42 -1.36
CA GLU A 11 25.62 23.16 -1.83
C GLU A 11 24.70 21.98 -1.50
N HIS A 12 24.27 21.87 -0.24
CA HIS A 12 23.35 20.81 0.17
C HIS A 12 22.02 20.86 -0.57
N HIS A 13 21.47 22.06 -0.82
CA HIS A 13 20.24 22.22 -1.58
C HIS A 13 20.41 21.75 -3.03
N ASN A 14 21.53 22.08 -3.67
CA ASN A 14 21.83 21.65 -5.03
C ASN A 14 22.01 20.12 -5.13
N GLU A 15 22.68 19.51 -4.15
CA GLU A 15 22.80 18.05 -4.07
C GLU A 15 21.43 17.38 -3.89
N LYS A 16 20.59 17.94 -3.01
CA LYS A 16 19.22 17.44 -2.81
C LYS A 16 18.41 17.51 -4.11
N ILE A 17 18.49 18.61 -4.85
CA ILE A 17 17.81 18.73 -6.15
C ILE A 17 18.29 17.66 -7.12
N LYS A 18 19.60 17.43 -7.22
CA LYS A 18 20.16 16.38 -8.10
C LYS A 18 19.63 15.01 -7.72
N PHE A 19 19.66 14.67 -6.43
CA PHE A 19 19.14 13.41 -5.91
C PHE A 19 17.65 13.22 -6.23
N GLU A 20 16.83 14.26 -6.02
CA GLU A 20 15.39 14.21 -6.33
C GLU A 20 15.11 14.00 -7.82
N VAL A 21 15.96 14.54 -8.71
CA VAL A 21 15.84 14.34 -10.15
C VAL A 21 16.21 12.91 -10.53
N GLU A 22 17.32 12.39 -10.00
CA GLU A 22 17.76 11.02 -10.23
C GLU A 22 16.71 10.02 -9.72
N GLU A 23 16.18 10.22 -8.52
CA GLU A 23 15.12 9.39 -7.94
C GLU A 23 13.87 9.36 -8.83
N LYS A 24 13.44 10.52 -9.34
CA LYS A 24 12.29 10.59 -10.27
C LYS A 24 12.55 9.81 -11.55
N ILE A 25 13.73 9.94 -12.14
CA ILE A 25 14.10 9.22 -13.37
C ILE A 25 14.09 7.71 -13.10
N THR A 26 14.69 7.27 -11.99
CA THR A 26 14.72 5.86 -11.61
C THR A 26 13.31 5.31 -11.38
N LEU A 27 12.44 6.07 -10.71
CA LEU A 27 11.07 5.65 -10.44
C LEU A 27 10.26 5.52 -11.74
N VAL A 28 10.41 6.46 -12.68
CA VAL A 28 9.77 6.40 -14.00
C VAL A 28 10.29 5.21 -14.81
N TYR A 29 11.61 4.98 -14.82
CA TYR A 29 12.21 3.84 -15.52
C TYR A 29 11.69 2.50 -14.99
N LEU A 30 11.70 2.32 -13.67
CA LEU A 30 11.18 1.11 -13.03
C LEU A 30 9.68 0.94 -13.25
N GLY A 31 8.91 2.03 -13.19
CA GLY A 31 7.48 2.02 -13.51
C GLY A 31 7.19 1.57 -14.94
N ALA A 32 7.94 2.09 -15.92
CA ALA A 32 7.81 1.70 -17.32
C ALA A 32 8.23 0.24 -17.55
N ALA A 33 9.29 -0.23 -16.88
CA ALA A 33 9.72 -1.62 -16.93
C ALA A 33 8.65 -2.56 -16.35
N TRP A 34 8.07 -2.20 -15.19
CA TRP A 34 6.98 -2.95 -14.58
C TRP A 34 5.78 -3.05 -15.52
N GLN A 35 5.33 -1.92 -16.07
CA GLN A 35 4.15 -1.88 -16.95
C GLN A 35 4.31 -2.82 -18.17
N ARG A 36 5.53 -2.99 -18.68
CA ARG A 36 5.82 -3.92 -19.79
C ARG A 36 5.88 -5.38 -19.35
N ALA A 37 6.33 -5.65 -18.13
CA ALA A 37 6.53 -7.00 -17.63
C ALA A 37 5.23 -7.68 -17.12
N LYS A 38 4.26 -6.89 -16.64
CA LYS A 38 3.03 -7.45 -16.07
C LYS A 38 1.84 -6.49 -16.24
N THR A 39 0.64 -7.04 -16.39
CA THR A 39 -0.60 -6.27 -16.32
C THR A 39 -0.64 -5.50 -15.00
N MET A 40 -0.57 -4.17 -15.07
CA MET A 40 -0.53 -3.32 -13.90
C MET A 40 -1.88 -3.42 -13.17
N PRO A 41 -1.91 -3.76 -11.87
CA PRO A 41 -3.16 -3.74 -11.11
C PRO A 41 -3.70 -2.31 -11.07
N SER A 42 -5.02 -2.15 -10.98
CA SER A 42 -5.64 -0.82 -10.94
C SER A 42 -5.17 -0.05 -9.71
N LEU A 43 -4.99 1.27 -9.83
CA LEU A 43 -4.53 2.13 -8.74
C LEU A 43 -5.41 1.98 -7.49
N ASP A 44 -6.74 1.88 -7.69
CA ASP A 44 -7.70 1.65 -6.61
C ASP A 44 -7.45 0.33 -5.87
N SER A 45 -7.04 -0.74 -6.55
CA SER A 45 -6.74 -2.02 -5.88
C SER A 45 -5.49 -1.95 -4.98
N ILE A 46 -4.54 -1.06 -5.30
CA ILE A 46 -3.32 -0.85 -4.53
C ILE A 46 -3.60 0.07 -3.34
N LEU A 47 -4.36 1.13 -3.55
CA LEU A 47 -4.67 2.15 -2.53
C LEU A 47 -5.75 1.69 -1.55
N ASN A 48 -6.77 0.97 -2.02
CA ASN A 48 -7.85 0.46 -1.17
C ASN A 48 -7.53 -0.92 -0.61
N LYS A 49 -6.60 -0.98 0.35
CA LYS A 49 -6.35 -2.18 1.19
C LYS A 49 -7.39 -2.39 2.28
N LYS A 50 -8.59 -1.80 2.18
CA LYS A 50 -9.64 -2.08 3.16
C LYS A 50 -10.14 -3.50 2.89
N PRO A 51 -10.10 -4.43 3.87
CA PRO A 51 -10.65 -5.76 3.67
C PRO A 51 -12.13 -5.58 3.32
N GLN A 52 -12.52 -5.98 2.11
CA GLN A 52 -13.93 -6.09 1.79
C GLN A 52 -14.51 -7.11 2.76
N ARG A 53 -15.35 -6.63 3.68
CA ARG A 53 -16.14 -7.52 4.53
C ARG A 53 -17.05 -8.28 3.57
N LYS A 54 -16.78 -9.57 3.35
CA LYS A 54 -17.69 -10.44 2.61
C LYS A 54 -19.06 -10.34 3.28
N GLN A 55 -20.07 -9.93 2.52
CA GLN A 55 -21.46 -10.09 2.97
C GLN A 55 -21.74 -11.59 2.94
N MET A 56 -21.93 -12.18 4.12
CA MET A 56 -22.31 -13.59 4.23
C MET A 56 -23.77 -13.76 3.85
N THR A 57 -24.11 -14.85 3.17
CA THR A 57 -25.51 -15.24 2.96
C THR A 57 -26.13 -15.68 4.29
N ASN A 58 -27.47 -15.77 4.34
CA ASN A 58 -28.19 -16.24 5.53
C ASN A 58 -27.76 -17.65 5.96
N GLU A 59 -27.45 -18.50 4.99
CA GLU A 59 -26.99 -19.88 5.21
C GLU A 59 -25.58 -19.90 5.81
N GLU A 60 -24.66 -19.11 5.26
CA GLU A 60 -23.29 -18.96 5.78
C GLU A 60 -23.28 -18.38 7.19
N MET A 61 -24.17 -17.44 7.49
CA MET A 61 -24.36 -16.89 8.83
C MET A 61 -24.84 -17.96 9.82
N LEU A 62 -25.81 -18.79 9.42
CA LEU A 62 -26.32 -19.87 10.25
C LEU A 62 -25.24 -20.90 10.57
N GLU A 63 -24.45 -21.32 9.57
CA GLU A 63 -23.32 -22.21 9.78
C GLU A 63 -22.28 -21.60 10.73
N LYS A 64 -21.97 -20.31 10.57
CA LYS A 64 -21.04 -19.61 11.45
C LYS A 64 -21.52 -19.61 12.91
N VAL A 65 -22.83 -19.38 13.12
CA VAL A 65 -23.45 -19.40 14.44
C VAL A 65 -23.45 -20.81 15.03
N LYS A 66 -23.74 -21.84 14.23
CA LYS A 66 -23.65 -23.24 14.69
C LYS A 66 -22.24 -23.60 15.12
N HIS A 67 -21.22 -23.21 14.35
CA HIS A 67 -19.82 -23.42 14.69
C HIS A 67 -19.43 -22.70 15.99
N LEU A 68 -19.84 -21.43 16.15
CA LEU A 68 -19.58 -20.68 17.38
C LEU A 68 -20.29 -21.32 18.58
N ASN A 69 -21.56 -21.70 18.42
CA ASN A 69 -22.34 -22.34 19.48
C ASN A 69 -21.70 -23.66 19.93
N ALA A 70 -21.25 -24.50 18.99
CA ALA A 70 -20.52 -25.73 19.30
C ALA A 70 -19.18 -25.44 20.01
N ALA A 71 -18.44 -24.41 19.59
CA ALA A 71 -17.19 -24.01 20.23
C ALA A 71 -17.37 -23.51 21.68
N PHE A 72 -18.54 -22.94 22.00
CA PHE A 72 -18.91 -22.51 23.36
C PHE A 72 -19.68 -23.57 24.15
N GLY A 73 -19.79 -24.80 23.65
CA GLY A 73 -20.38 -25.93 24.36
C GLY A 73 -21.91 -26.03 24.30
N GLY A 74 -22.56 -25.31 23.37
CA GLY A 74 -23.99 -25.43 23.10
C GLY A 74 -24.32 -26.60 22.18
N ALA A 75 -25.52 -27.16 22.33
CA ALA A 75 -26.02 -28.26 21.48
C ALA A 75 -26.53 -27.71 20.13
N THR A 76 -26.10 -28.33 19.04
CA THR A 76 -26.60 -28.06 17.68
C THR A 76 -27.63 -29.13 17.30
N TYR A 77 -28.91 -28.75 17.21
CA TYR A 77 -29.98 -29.57 16.62
C TYR A 77 -30.20 -29.19 15.16
#